data_AF-A0A914TB82-F1
#
_entry.id   AF-A0A914TB82-F1
#
_cell.length_a   1.000
_cell.length_b   1.000
_cell.length_c   1.000
_cell.angle_alpha   90.00
_cell.angle_beta   90.00
_cell.angle_gamma   90.00
#
_symmetry.space_group_name_H-M   'P 1'
#
loop_
_entity.id
_entity.type
_entity.pdbx_description
1 polymer ?
#
loop_
_entity_poly.entity_id
_entity_poly.type
_entity_poly.pdbx_seq_one_letter_code
_entity_poly.pdbx_strand_id
1 'polypeptide(L)' 'MASLGIAYENHARESDAKLLEKHVEAGLEFTAFPQEIKNAIANLWLDGGVKKCFERRNEYQLNDSAL' A
#
# COMPACT_ATOMS: atom_id res chain seq x y z
N MET A 1 -8.08 1.74 -3.45
CA MET A 1 -7.70 2.00 -4.86
C MET A 1 -8.74 1.46 -5.83
N ALA A 2 -9.04 0.15 -5.85
CA ALA A 2 -10.05 -0.44 -6.75
C ALA A 2 -11.46 0.16 -6.59
N SER A 3 -11.91 0.39 -5.35
CA SER A 3 -13.19 1.04 -5.06
C SER A 3 -13.33 2.47 -5.61
N LEU A 4 -12.21 3.15 -5.84
CA LEU A 4 -12.15 4.51 -6.40
C LEU A 4 -11.78 4.53 -7.90
N GLY A 5 -11.62 3.34 -8.51
CA GLY A 5 -11.19 3.19 -9.91
C GLY A 5 -9.76 3.67 -10.18
N ILE A 6 -8.90 3.72 -9.15
CA ILE A 6 -7.52 4.22 -9.27
C ILE A 6 -6.59 3.01 -9.47
N ALA A 7 -5.89 3.00 -10.61
CA ALA A 7 -4.79 2.07 -10.87
C ALA A 7 -3.47 2.59 -10.29
N TYR A 8 -2.50 1.70 -10.09
CA TYR A 8 -1.12 2.11 -9.84
C TYR A 8 -0.60 2.91 -11.02
N GLU A 9 0.21 3.92 -10.74
CA GLU A 9 0.90 4.66 -11.81
C GLU A 9 1.99 3.79 -12.45
N ASN A 10 2.67 2.98 -11.63
CA ASN A 10 3.57 1.95 -12.09
C ASN A 10 2.98 0.56 -11.85
N HIS A 11 2.62 -0.15 -12.92
CA HIS A 11 2.08 -1.52 -12.84
C HIS A 11 3.01 -2.53 -12.16
N ALA A 12 4.33 -2.28 -12.11
CA ALA A 12 5.26 -3.11 -11.35
C ALA A 12 4.98 -3.07 -9.84
N ARG A 13 4.21 -2.10 -9.34
CA ARG A 13 3.80 -2.03 -7.93
C ARG A 13 2.79 -3.11 -7.54
N GLU A 14 2.13 -3.75 -8.50
CA GLU A 14 1.24 -4.88 -8.21
C GLU A 14 1.96 -6.04 -7.50
N SER A 15 3.24 -6.27 -7.80
CA SER A 15 4.03 -7.30 -7.10
C SER A 15 4.34 -6.89 -5.66
N ASP A 16 4.60 -5.60 -5.42
CA ASP A 16 4.86 -5.07 -4.07
C ASP A 16 3.59 -5.18 -3.20
N ALA A 17 2.42 -4.90 -3.78
CA ALA A 17 1.13 -5.07 -3.11
C ALA A 17 0.86 -6.53 -2.75
N LYS A 18 1.04 -7.46 -3.71
CA LYS A 18 0.90 -8.91 -3.46
C LYS A 18 1.85 -9.43 -2.39
N LEU A 19 3.07 -8.90 -2.32
CA LEU A 19 4.02 -9.27 -1.28
C LEU A 19 3.52 -8.85 0.10
N LEU A 20 2.99 -7.63 0.24
CA LEU A 20 2.42 -7.15 1.48
C LEU A 20 1.16 -7.92 1.88
N GLU A 21 0.26 -8.20 0.94
CA GLU A 21 -0.93 -9.01 1.17
C GLU A 21 -0.55 -10.37 1.77
N LYS A 22 0.40 -11.07 1.16
CA LYS A 22 0.91 -12.35 1.69
C LYS A 22 1.52 -12.24 3.09
N HIS A 23 2.21 -11.15 3.38
CA HIS A 23 2.81 -10.92 4.69
C HIS A 23 1.74 -10.77 5.78
N VAL A 24 0.66 -10.05 5.47
CA VAL A 24 -0.50 -9.87 6.36
C VAL A 24 -1.31 -11.16 6.48
N GLU A 25 -1.55 -11.88 5.38
CA GLU A 25 -2.24 -13.19 5.40
C GLU A 25 -1.49 -14.23 6.26
N ALA A 26 -0.17 -14.10 6.35
CA ALA A 26 0.66 -14.94 7.21
C ALA A 26 0.62 -14.53 8.71
N GLY A 27 -0.11 -13.47 9.08
CA GLY A 27 -0.22 -12.99 10.46
C GLY A 27 1.06 -12.35 10.99
N LEU A 28 1.91 -11.82 10.10
CA LEU A 28 3.22 -11.28 10.43
C LEU A 28 3.24 -9.76 10.67
N GLU A 29 2.08 -9.10 10.66
CA GLU A 29 1.94 -7.65 10.77
C GLU A 29 2.46 -7.05 12.09
N PHE A 30 2.58 -7.87 13.14
CA PHE A 30 3.13 -7.47 14.44
C PHE A 30 4.58 -7.95 14.64
N THR A 31 5.20 -8.51 13.61
CA THR A 31 6.59 -8.97 13.63
C THR A 31 7.53 -7.95 12.99
N ALA A 32 8.85 -8.15 13.14
CA ALA A 32 9.82 -7.30 12.49
C ALA A 32 9.73 -7.42 10.96
N PHE A 33 9.45 -6.32 10.28
CA PHE A 33 9.37 -6.32 8.81
C PHE A 33 10.71 -6.62 8.15
N PRO A 34 10.80 -7.66 7.30
CA PRO A 34 11.94 -7.90 6.43
C PRO A 34 12.22 -6.71 5.52
N GLN A 35 13.47 -6.60 5.03
CA GLN A 35 13.85 -5.50 4.14
C GLN A 35 12.99 -5.43 2.87
N GLU A 36 12.57 -6.59 2.35
CA GLU A 36 11.70 -6.69 1.18
C GLU A 36 10.33 -6.02 1.43
N ILE A 37 9.73 -6.28 2.59
CA ILE A 37 8.46 -5.67 3.02
C ILE A 37 8.62 -4.15 3.18
N LYS A 38 9.70 -3.71 3.81
CA LYS A 38 9.98 -2.26 3.97
C LYS A 38 10.13 -1.57 2.61
N ASN A 39 10.85 -2.19 1.68
CA ASN A 39 11.03 -1.64 0.34
C ASN A 39 9.71 -1.62 -0.44
N ALA A 40 8.90 -2.68 -0.33
CA ALA A 40 7.58 -2.74 -0.95
C ALA A 40 6.66 -1.61 -0.44
N ILE A 41 6.61 -1.38 0.88
CA ILE A 41 5.85 -0.28 1.48
C ILE A 41 6.35 1.07 0.94
N ALA A 42 7.66 1.30 0.94
CA ALA A 42 8.23 2.55 0.45
C ALA A 42 7.94 2.78 -1.04
N ASN A 43 8.06 1.74 -1.86
CA ASN A 43 7.77 1.81 -3.30
C ASN A 43 6.30 2.11 -3.57
N LEU A 44 5.38 1.49 -2.83
CA LEU A 44 3.95 1.77 -2.94
C LEU A 44 3.63 3.18 -2.48
N TRP A 45 4.21 3.65 -1.37
CA TRP A 45 3.97 5.01 -0.88
C TRP A 45 4.41 6.10 -1.87
N LEU A 46 5.43 5.82 -2.66
CA LEU A 46 5.92 6.75 -3.69
C LEU A 46 5.10 6.72 -4.99
N ASP A 47 4.29 5.68 -5.23
CA ASP A 47 3.48 5.53 -6.44
C ASP A 47 2.43 6.64 -6.60
N GLY A 48 2.32 7.20 -7.80
CA GLY A 48 1.39 8.29 -8.09
C GLY A 48 -0.08 7.90 -7.94
N GLY A 49 -0.45 6.64 -8.23
CA GLY A 49 -1.80 6.12 -8.02
C GLY A 49 -2.14 6.01 -6.54
N VAL A 50 -1.20 5.52 -5.72
CA VAL A 50 -1.36 5.46 -4.26
C VAL A 50 -1.51 6.86 -3.66
N LYS A 51 -0.70 7.83 -4.08
CA LYS A 51 -0.82 9.23 -3.63
C LYS A 51 -2.17 9.85 -4.01
N LYS A 52 -2.64 9.66 -5.25
CA LYS A 52 -3.98 10.09 -5.69
C LYS A 52 -5.10 9.46 -4.85
N CYS A 53 -4.94 8.20 -4.45
CA CYS A 53 -5.87 7.54 -3.53
C CYS A 53 -5.85 8.22 -2.16
N PHE A 54 -4.66 8.49 -1.62
CA PHE A 54 -4.48 9.14 -0.32
C PHE A 54 -5.01 10.59 -0.26
N GLU A 55 -4.92 11.35 -1.35
CA GLU A 55 -5.55 12.68 -1.46
C GLU A 55 -7.07 12.61 -1.31
N ARG A 56 -7.67 11.48 -1.71
CA ARG A 56 -9.10 11.17 -1.59
C ARG A 56 -9.44 10.39 -0.30
N ARG A 57 -8.57 10.41 0.71
CA ARG A 57 -8.80 9.72 2.00
C ARG A 57 -10.11 10.09 2.71
N ASN A 58 -10.73 11.21 2.38
CA ASN A 58 -12.04 11.60 2.94
C ASN A 58 -13.20 10.71 2.42
N GLU A 59 -12.97 9.90 1.38
CA GLU A 59 -13.97 9.02 0.76
C GLU A 59 -13.96 7.59 1.35
N TYR A 60 -13.02 7.28 2.25
CA TYR A 60 -12.92 5.97 2.90
C TYR A 60 -12.30 6.09 4.30
N GLN A 61 -12.36 5.03 5.10
CA GLN A 61 -11.77 5.05 6.45
C GLN A 61 -10.26 4.85 6.33
N LEU A 62 -9.50 5.89 6.66
CA LEU A 62 -8.05 5.84 6.80
C LEU A 62 -7.69 6.38 8.18
N ASN A 63 -6.84 5.67 8.91
CA ASN A 63 -6.42 6.11 10.25
C ASN A 63 -5.63 7.42 10.14
N ASP A 64 -5.92 8.38 11.03
CA ASP A 64 -5.27 9.70 11.04
C ASP A 64 -3.75 9.62 11.23
N SER A 65 -3.22 8.55 11.81
CA SER A 65 -1.77 8.30 11.93
C SER A 65 -1.06 8.05 10.59
N ALA A 66 -1.81 7.95 9.49
CA ALA A 66 -1.26 7.82 8.14
C ALA A 66 -0.99 9.17 7.45
N LEU A 67 -1.30 10.30 8.12
CA LEU A 67 -0.94 11.68 7.73
C LEU A 67 0.53 11.98 8.03
#